data_AF-A0A7Z0PWL1-F1
#
_entry.id   AF-A0A7Z0PWL1-F1
#
_cell.length_a   1.000
_cell.length_b   1.000
_cell.length_c   1.000
_cell.angle_alpha   90.00
_cell.angle_beta   90.00
_cell.angle_gamma   90.00
#
_symmetry.space_group_name_H-M   'P 1'
#
loop_
_entity.id
_entity.type
_entity.pdbx_description
1 polymer ?
#
loop_
_entity_poly.entity_id
_entity_poly.type
_entity_poly.pdbx_seq_one_letter_code
_entity_poly.pdbx_strand_id
1 'polypeptide(L)'
;MTTTGEERRAAVERAGPGDGWWPRRRSVALDVTLAVASATECAVEGVGFARDAGLPVAVGVVFGVLVGSVLGFRRRWPVAVALVGVAITPAVMGFLLAVVGLYTVASSDLPRRLIGALAGMSLAGVLVVALVRMEPEVEGWFRWFAAVSTALGHTAPAVLLGLYVGARRRLMESLRERADSLERELQLLAERAEERAEWARNEERRRIAREMHDVVAHRVSLMVVHAAALQAVALKDPEKAVRNAALVGDMGRQALTELREMLGVLRTTPAAGAAPVSASA
;
A
#
# COMPACT_ATOMS: atom_id res chain seq x y z
N MET A 1 -11.90 0.04 24.31
CA MET A 1 -12.67 0.88 23.37
C MET A 1 -11.89 2.17 23.20
N THR A 2 -11.04 2.22 22.18
CA THR A 2 -9.98 3.23 22.04
C THR A 2 -10.48 4.42 21.23
N THR A 3 -10.36 5.59 21.84
CA THR A 3 -10.75 6.92 21.32
C THR A 3 -10.06 7.28 20.00
N THR A 4 -8.98 6.58 19.64
CA THR A 4 -8.24 6.74 18.38
C THR A 4 -9.00 6.31 17.13
N GLY A 5 -10.00 5.41 17.25
CA GLY A 5 -10.82 4.98 16.12
C GLY A 5 -11.83 6.04 15.67
N GLU A 6 -12.40 6.78 16.62
CA GLU A 6 -13.40 7.82 16.34
C GLU A 6 -12.75 9.10 15.81
N GLU A 7 -11.56 9.47 16.30
CA GLU A 7 -10.82 10.62 15.75
C GLU A 7 -10.38 10.39 14.30
N ARG A 8 -10.00 9.14 13.94
CA ARG A 8 -9.68 8.79 12.54
C ARG A 8 -10.91 8.83 11.65
N ARG A 9 -12.08 8.36 12.12
CA ARG A 9 -13.33 8.44 11.36
C ARG A 9 -13.81 9.89 11.20
N ALA A 10 -13.70 10.71 12.25
CA ALA A 10 -14.02 12.13 12.19
C ALA A 10 -13.05 12.95 11.32
N ALA A 11 -11.80 12.51 11.15
CA ALA A 11 -10.85 13.11 10.20
C ALA A 11 -11.16 12.73 8.74
N VAL A 12 -11.66 11.50 8.51
CA VAL A 12 -12.10 11.04 7.17
C VAL A 12 -13.46 11.66 6.78
N GLU A 13 -14.37 11.89 7.73
CA GLU A 13 -15.65 12.57 7.46
C GLU A 13 -15.52 14.10 7.33
N ARG A 14 -14.56 14.73 8.02
CA ARG A 14 -14.23 16.16 7.78
C ARG A 14 -13.51 16.38 6.45
N ALA A 15 -12.89 15.36 5.88
CA ALA A 15 -12.49 15.35 4.48
C ALA A 15 -13.73 15.08 3.61
N GLY A 16 -14.62 16.07 3.55
CA GLY A 16 -15.72 16.05 2.58
C GLY A 16 -15.20 15.86 1.15
N PRO A 17 -16.06 15.53 0.17
CA PRO A 17 -15.68 15.32 -1.24
C PRO A 17 -15.05 16.54 -1.97
N GLY A 18 -14.73 17.61 -1.23
CA GLY A 18 -14.32 18.92 -1.74
C GLY A 18 -12.89 19.35 -1.45
N ASP A 19 -12.17 18.78 -0.48
CA ASP A 19 -10.86 19.29 -0.07
C ASP A 19 -9.70 18.41 -0.56
N GLY A 20 -9.11 18.85 -1.67
CA GLY A 20 -7.85 18.28 -2.17
C GLY A 20 -7.75 18.09 -3.68
N TRP A 21 -8.37 18.95 -4.50
CA TRP A 21 -8.25 18.92 -5.97
C TRP A 21 -6.80 18.98 -6.47
N TRP A 22 -5.88 19.41 -5.60
CA TRP A 22 -4.44 19.46 -5.82
C TRP A 22 -3.68 18.82 -4.66
N PRO A 23 -3.24 17.55 -4.78
CA PRO A 23 -2.45 16.94 -3.72
C PRO A 23 -1.06 17.61 -3.57
N ARG A 24 -0.56 18.33 -4.59
CA ARG A 24 0.71 19.08 -4.56
C ARG A 24 0.70 20.31 -5.49
N ARG A 25 1.27 21.44 -5.06
CA ARG A 25 1.50 22.65 -5.91
C ARG A 25 2.17 22.36 -7.26
N ARG A 26 3.04 21.35 -7.31
CA ARG A 26 3.72 20.89 -8.55
C ARG A 26 2.75 20.38 -9.60
N SER A 27 1.65 19.75 -9.20
CA SER A 27 0.66 19.27 -10.17
C SER A 27 -0.15 20.43 -10.78
N VAL A 28 -0.40 21.50 -10.01
CA VAL A 28 -1.04 22.73 -10.52
C VAL A 28 -0.17 23.34 -11.61
N ALA A 29 1.11 23.50 -11.30
CA ALA A 29 2.08 24.07 -12.21
C ALA A 29 2.15 23.28 -13.52
N LEU A 30 2.16 21.95 -13.46
CA LEU A 30 2.18 21.09 -14.66
C LEU A 30 0.91 21.21 -15.51
N ASP A 31 -0.27 21.25 -14.91
CA ASP A 31 -1.51 21.37 -15.68
C ASP A 31 -1.67 22.77 -16.28
N VAL A 32 -1.24 23.81 -15.55
CA VAL A 32 -1.21 25.19 -16.06
C VAL A 32 -0.18 25.34 -17.18
N THR A 33 1.02 24.76 -17.06
CA THR A 33 2.02 24.82 -18.14
C THR A 33 1.56 24.06 -19.37
N LEU A 34 0.90 22.91 -19.21
CA LEU A 34 0.31 22.16 -20.32
C LEU A 34 -0.85 22.91 -20.98
N ALA A 35 -1.72 23.56 -20.20
CA ALA A 35 -2.80 24.38 -20.74
C ALA A 35 -2.27 25.61 -21.50
N VAL A 36 -1.27 26.30 -20.94
CA VAL A 36 -0.62 27.45 -21.60
C VAL A 36 0.12 27.00 -22.87
N ALA A 37 0.86 25.89 -22.83
CA ALA A 37 1.54 25.35 -24.00
C ALA A 37 0.55 24.99 -25.12
N SER A 38 -0.55 24.31 -24.78
CA SER A 38 -1.60 23.97 -25.74
C SER A 38 -2.32 25.20 -26.28
N ALA A 39 -2.63 26.20 -25.44
CA ALA A 39 -3.23 27.45 -25.89
C ALA A 39 -2.30 28.23 -26.83
N THR A 40 -0.99 28.19 -26.57
CA THR A 40 0.01 28.85 -27.43
C THR A 40 0.14 28.15 -28.78
N GLU A 41 0.21 26.82 -28.79
CA GLU A 41 0.24 26.03 -30.03
C GLU A 41 -1.02 26.28 -30.87
N CYS A 42 -2.21 26.15 -30.26
CA CYS A 42 -3.46 26.40 -30.95
C CYS A 42 -3.58 27.87 -31.40
N ALA A 43 -3.05 28.84 -30.67
CA ALA A 43 -3.04 30.23 -31.13
C ALA A 43 -2.19 30.42 -32.40
N VAL A 44 -1.03 29.74 -32.47
CA VAL A 44 -0.13 29.80 -33.63
C VAL A 44 -0.74 29.11 -34.85
N GLU A 45 -1.28 27.91 -34.68
CA GLU A 45 -1.95 27.17 -35.76
C GLU A 45 -3.22 27.89 -36.24
N GLY A 46 -3.88 28.64 -35.35
CA GLY A 46 -5.07 29.44 -35.65
C GLY A 46 -4.82 30.56 -36.65
N VAL A 47 -3.57 31.03 -36.76
CA VAL A 47 -3.16 31.99 -37.79
C VAL A 47 -3.20 31.35 -39.18
N GLY A 48 -2.76 30.10 -39.30
CA GLY A 48 -2.81 29.34 -40.56
C GLY A 48 -4.24 29.06 -40.99
N PHE A 49 -5.06 28.56 -40.04
CA PHE A 49 -6.48 28.33 -40.28
C PHE A 49 -7.24 29.60 -40.70
N ALA A 50 -7.01 30.73 -40.04
CA ALA A 50 -7.65 31.99 -40.39
C ALA A 50 -7.29 32.45 -41.82
N ARG A 51 -6.05 32.23 -42.25
CA ARG A 51 -5.61 32.55 -43.62
C ARG A 51 -6.27 31.63 -44.65
N ASP A 52 -6.31 30.33 -44.40
CA ASP A 52 -6.96 29.35 -45.28
C ASP A 52 -8.47 29.59 -45.41
N ALA A 53 -9.13 29.99 -44.31
CA ALA A 53 -10.56 30.24 -44.25
C ALA A 53 -10.97 31.66 -44.68
N GLY A 54 -10.01 32.54 -44.99
CA GLY A 54 -10.28 33.95 -45.34
C GLY A 54 -10.81 34.81 -44.19
N LEU A 55 -10.56 34.40 -42.93
CA LEU A 55 -11.01 35.09 -41.72
C LEU A 55 -9.94 36.05 -41.17
N PRO A 56 -10.33 37.06 -40.38
CA PRO A 56 -9.36 37.89 -39.65
C PRO A 56 -8.52 37.03 -38.69
N VAL A 57 -7.19 37.24 -38.70
CA VAL A 57 -6.24 36.48 -37.86
C VAL A 57 -6.61 36.52 -36.37
N ALA A 58 -7.16 37.63 -35.89
CA ALA A 58 -7.62 37.77 -34.51
C ALA A 58 -8.67 36.71 -34.12
N VAL A 59 -9.57 36.35 -35.04
CA VAL A 59 -10.62 35.34 -34.81
C VAL A 59 -10.00 33.94 -34.66
N GLY A 60 -9.03 33.59 -35.52
CA GLY A 60 -8.32 32.32 -35.43
C GLY A 60 -7.48 32.18 -34.16
N VAL A 61 -6.81 33.26 -33.73
CA VAL A 61 -6.04 33.28 -32.49
C VAL A 61 -6.94 33.13 -31.26
N VAL A 62 -8.05 33.87 -31.18
CA VAL A 62 -9.00 33.76 -30.06
C VAL A 62 -9.62 32.36 -30.01
N PHE A 63 -9.99 31.80 -31.16
CA PHE A 63 -10.51 30.43 -31.24
C PHE A 63 -9.47 29.41 -30.75
N GLY A 64 -8.21 29.51 -31.19
CA GLY A 64 -7.12 28.64 -30.73
C GLY A 64 -6.87 28.72 -29.22
N VAL A 65 -6.88 29.92 -28.64
CA VAL A 65 -6.69 30.11 -27.19
C VAL A 65 -7.84 29.49 -26.39
N LEU A 66 -9.09 29.69 -26.82
CA LEU A 66 -10.27 29.11 -26.17
C LEU A 66 -10.21 27.59 -26.18
N VAL A 67 -9.84 27.02 -27.31
CA VAL A 67 -9.67 25.59 -27.53
C VAL A 67 -8.57 25.02 -26.64
N GLY A 68 -7.35 25.58 -26.67
CA GLY A 68 -6.24 25.08 -25.84
C GLY A 68 -6.47 25.24 -24.34
N SER A 69 -7.30 26.19 -23.93
CA SER A 69 -7.70 26.37 -22.52
C SER A 69 -8.57 25.21 -21.99
N VAL A 70 -9.21 24.44 -22.87
CA VAL A 70 -10.03 23.26 -22.50
C VAL A 70 -9.18 22.19 -21.79
N LEU A 71 -7.86 22.15 -22.03
CA LEU A 71 -6.95 21.23 -21.33
C LEU A 71 -6.94 21.44 -19.81
N GLY A 72 -7.25 22.64 -19.32
CA GLY A 72 -7.38 22.92 -17.89
C GLY A 72 -8.48 22.10 -17.21
N PHE A 73 -9.48 21.66 -17.98
CA PHE A 73 -10.61 20.85 -17.51
C PHE A 73 -10.40 19.34 -17.71
N ARG A 74 -9.21 18.90 -18.16
CA ARG A 74 -8.90 17.50 -18.48
C ARG A 74 -9.14 16.51 -17.35
N ARG A 75 -9.02 16.96 -16.10
CA ARG A 75 -9.24 16.12 -14.90
C ARG A 75 -10.71 15.90 -14.57
N ARG A 76 -11.60 16.80 -15.00
CA ARG A 76 -13.03 16.74 -14.67
C ARG A 76 -13.87 16.18 -15.82
N TRP A 77 -13.46 16.42 -17.06
CA TRP A 77 -14.18 15.98 -18.24
C TRP A 77 -13.23 15.41 -19.31
N PRO A 78 -12.47 14.33 -19.01
CA PRO A 78 -11.49 13.76 -19.95
C PRO A 78 -12.14 13.36 -21.28
N VAL A 79 -13.39 12.88 -21.25
CA VAL A 79 -14.17 12.56 -22.45
C VAL A 79 -14.51 13.80 -23.28
N ALA A 80 -14.91 14.90 -22.63
CA ALA A 80 -15.22 16.15 -23.33
C ALA A 80 -13.97 16.74 -23.99
N VAL A 81 -12.81 16.70 -23.31
CA VAL A 81 -11.55 17.17 -23.89
C VAL A 81 -11.15 16.34 -25.11
N ALA A 82 -11.31 15.01 -25.06
CA ALA A 82 -11.03 14.15 -26.21
C ALA A 82 -12.01 14.41 -27.36
N LEU A 83 -13.30 14.60 -27.10
CA LEU A 83 -14.28 14.94 -28.12
C LEU A 83 -13.99 16.30 -28.76
N VAL A 84 -13.57 17.30 -27.98
CA VAL A 84 -13.15 18.61 -28.48
C VAL A 84 -11.91 18.48 -29.37
N GLY A 85 -10.93 17.67 -28.98
CA GLY A 85 -9.76 17.38 -29.83
C GLY A 85 -10.14 16.69 -31.15
N VAL A 86 -11.07 15.73 -31.12
CA VAL A 86 -11.60 15.07 -32.33
C VAL A 86 -12.35 16.07 -33.22
N ALA A 87 -13.18 16.94 -32.63
CA ALA A 87 -13.97 17.93 -33.37
C ALA A 87 -13.10 18.99 -34.08
N ILE A 88 -11.90 19.25 -33.56
CA ILE A 88 -10.98 20.29 -34.07
C ILE A 88 -9.93 19.71 -35.03
N THR A 89 -9.83 18.38 -35.11
CA THR A 89 -8.94 17.67 -36.05
C THR A 89 -9.05 18.19 -37.51
N PRO A 90 -10.23 18.53 -38.06
CA PRO A 90 -10.36 19.09 -39.41
C PRO A 90 -9.73 20.47 -39.62
N ALA A 91 -9.56 21.25 -38.55
CA ALA A 91 -8.89 22.54 -38.60
C ALA A 91 -7.36 22.41 -38.73
N VAL A 92 -6.81 21.19 -38.61
CA VAL A 92 -5.35 20.93 -38.49
C VAL A 92 -4.76 21.74 -37.34
N MET A 93 -5.52 21.79 -36.25
CA MET A 93 -5.16 22.50 -35.03
C MET A 93 -5.24 21.57 -33.82
N GLY A 94 -4.41 21.82 -32.81
CA GLY A 94 -4.50 21.17 -31.51
C GLY A 94 -3.86 19.79 -31.46
N PHE A 95 -2.67 19.63 -32.06
CA PHE A 95 -1.87 18.41 -31.96
C PHE A 95 -1.61 18.00 -30.51
N LEU A 96 -1.10 18.92 -29.67
CA LEU A 96 -0.92 18.63 -28.24
C LEU A 96 -2.26 18.36 -27.54
N LEU A 97 -3.33 19.01 -27.98
CA LEU A 97 -4.66 18.87 -27.41
C LEU A 97 -5.21 17.45 -27.62
N ALA A 98 -5.05 16.93 -28.84
CA ALA A 98 -5.44 15.58 -29.20
C ALA A 98 -4.53 14.53 -28.53
N VAL A 99 -3.21 14.71 -28.54
CA VAL A 99 -2.25 13.80 -27.89
C VAL A 99 -2.47 13.75 -26.38
N VAL A 100 -2.56 14.91 -25.72
CA VAL A 100 -2.75 15.01 -24.27
C VAL A 100 -4.17 14.60 -23.88
N GLY A 101 -5.19 14.91 -24.68
CA GLY A 101 -6.56 14.46 -24.46
C GLY A 101 -6.66 12.94 -24.51
N LEU A 102 -6.05 12.31 -25.51
CA LEU A 102 -6.05 10.86 -25.69
C LEU A 102 -5.22 10.15 -24.60
N TYR A 103 -4.07 10.72 -24.24
CA TYR A 103 -3.29 10.29 -23.08
C TYR A 103 -4.10 10.38 -21.77
N THR A 104 -4.84 11.46 -21.57
CA THR A 104 -5.62 11.68 -20.34
C THR A 104 -6.78 10.68 -20.26
N VAL A 105 -7.48 10.42 -21.37
CA VAL A 105 -8.53 9.38 -21.45
C VAL A 105 -7.95 7.98 -21.21
N ALA A 106 -6.81 7.66 -21.83
CA ALA A 106 -6.17 6.35 -21.70
C ALA A 106 -5.55 6.11 -20.31
N SER A 107 -5.16 7.18 -19.61
CA SER A 107 -4.66 7.11 -18.23
C SER A 107 -5.75 7.25 -17.16
N SER A 108 -7.00 7.52 -17.56
CA SER A 108 -8.16 7.54 -16.67
C SER A 108 -8.74 6.14 -16.47
N ASP A 109 -9.46 5.92 -15.36
CA ASP A 109 -10.15 4.65 -15.05
C ASP A 109 -11.46 4.46 -15.84
N LEU A 110 -11.43 4.80 -17.12
CA LEU A 110 -12.55 4.60 -18.03
C LEU A 110 -12.57 3.15 -18.58
N PRO A 111 -13.76 2.61 -18.91
CA PRO A 111 -13.85 1.28 -19.50
C PRO A 111 -13.09 1.22 -20.82
N ARG A 112 -12.34 0.12 -21.05
CA ARG A 112 -11.48 -0.07 -22.25
C ARG A 112 -12.22 0.15 -23.58
N ARG A 113 -13.53 -0.14 -23.61
CA ARG A 113 -14.39 0.09 -24.78
C ARG A 113 -14.46 1.57 -25.17
N LEU A 114 -14.55 2.47 -24.18
CA LEU A 114 -14.65 3.90 -24.42
C LEU A 114 -13.30 4.48 -24.87
N ILE A 115 -12.19 4.00 -24.29
CA ILE A 115 -10.83 4.36 -24.73
C ILE A 115 -10.62 3.92 -26.19
N GLY A 116 -10.98 2.68 -26.52
CA GLY A 116 -10.89 2.16 -27.89
C GLY A 116 -11.79 2.92 -28.88
N ALA A 117 -13.01 3.27 -28.49
CA ALA A 117 -13.92 4.05 -29.32
C ALA A 117 -13.38 5.47 -29.59
N LEU A 118 -12.89 6.17 -28.56
CA LEU A 118 -12.32 7.51 -28.72
C LEU A 118 -11.02 7.51 -29.52
N ALA A 119 -10.15 6.52 -29.31
CA ALA A 119 -8.95 6.32 -30.11
C ALA A 119 -9.29 6.00 -31.57
N GLY A 120 -10.29 5.14 -31.81
CA GLY A 120 -10.77 4.83 -33.15
C GLY A 120 -11.36 6.04 -33.87
N MET A 121 -12.17 6.85 -33.18
CA MET A 121 -12.72 8.10 -33.73
C MET A 121 -11.62 9.12 -34.06
N SER A 122 -10.61 9.27 -33.19
CA SER A 122 -9.47 10.14 -33.45
C SER A 122 -8.63 9.65 -34.64
N LEU A 123 -8.37 8.34 -34.72
CA LEU A 123 -7.65 7.73 -35.85
C LEU A 123 -8.41 7.93 -37.17
N ALA A 124 -9.72 7.68 -37.18
CA ALA A 124 -10.56 7.90 -38.36
C ALA A 124 -10.60 9.38 -38.76
N GLY A 125 -10.71 10.29 -37.80
CA GLY A 125 -10.69 11.73 -38.05
C GLY A 125 -9.37 12.19 -38.69
N VAL A 126 -8.22 11.80 -38.13
CA VAL A 126 -6.90 12.16 -38.69
C VAL A 126 -6.71 11.53 -40.07
N LEU A 127 -7.14 10.29 -40.27
CA LEU A 127 -7.05 9.61 -41.56
C LEU A 127 -7.87 10.33 -42.64
N VAL A 128 -9.11 10.71 -42.35
CA VAL A 128 -9.96 11.44 -43.29
C VAL A 128 -9.35 12.80 -43.63
N VAL A 129 -8.85 13.54 -42.64
CA VAL A 129 -8.20 14.84 -42.88
C VAL A 129 -6.94 14.69 -43.71
N ALA A 130 -6.10 13.70 -43.43
CA ALA A 130 -4.89 13.42 -44.18
C ALA A 130 -5.20 13.06 -45.65
N LEU A 131 -6.28 12.33 -45.92
CA LEU A 131 -6.71 11.99 -47.29
C LEU A 131 -7.28 13.22 -48.04
N VAL A 132 -8.03 14.09 -47.37
CA VAL A 132 -8.67 15.26 -47.99
C VAL A 132 -7.67 16.38 -48.29
N ARG A 133 -6.65 16.57 -47.43
CA ARG A 133 -5.66 17.65 -47.59
C ARG A 133 -4.41 17.26 -48.38
N MET A 134 -4.20 15.98 -48.70
CA MET A 134 -3.10 15.56 -49.56
C MET A 134 -3.31 16.06 -50.99
N GLU A 135 -2.29 16.74 -51.53
CA GLU A 135 -2.30 17.25 -52.91
C GLU A 135 -2.63 16.13 -53.90
N PRO A 136 -3.51 16.39 -54.91
CA PRO A 136 -3.98 15.36 -55.83
C PRO A 136 -2.87 14.74 -56.68
N GLU A 137 -1.73 15.42 -56.85
CA GLU A 137 -0.56 14.91 -57.59
C GLU A 137 0.03 13.61 -57.01
N VAL A 138 -0.20 13.35 -55.72
CA VAL A 138 0.23 12.12 -55.07
C VAL A 138 -0.82 11.05 -55.31
N GLU A 139 -0.75 10.31 -56.42
CA GLU A 139 -1.80 9.35 -56.81
C GLU A 139 -1.48 7.88 -56.47
N GLY A 140 -2.52 7.06 -56.26
CA GLY A 140 -2.38 5.62 -56.01
C GLY A 140 -2.09 5.21 -54.57
N TRP A 141 -1.43 4.07 -54.39
CA TRP A 141 -1.22 3.42 -53.08
C TRP A 141 -0.39 4.27 -52.10
N PHE A 142 0.49 5.14 -52.61
CA PHE A 142 1.36 5.99 -51.80
C PHE A 142 0.56 7.05 -51.02
N ARG A 143 -0.54 7.57 -51.59
CA ARG A 143 -1.48 8.48 -50.90
C ARG A 143 -2.07 7.83 -49.66
N TRP A 144 -2.53 6.59 -49.80
CA TRP A 144 -3.06 5.80 -48.69
C TRP A 144 -1.99 5.47 -47.65
N PHE A 145 -0.80 5.08 -48.10
CA PHE A 145 0.33 4.79 -47.22
C PHE A 145 0.73 6.01 -46.37
N ALA A 146 0.85 7.19 -46.98
CA ALA A 146 1.18 8.43 -46.29
C ALA A 146 0.08 8.83 -45.29
N ALA A 147 -1.20 8.78 -45.69
CA ALA A 147 -2.32 9.14 -44.81
C ALA A 147 -2.44 8.18 -43.61
N VAL A 148 -2.27 6.88 -43.82
CA VAL A 148 -2.27 5.86 -42.75
C VAL A 148 -1.07 6.07 -41.82
N SER A 149 0.11 6.34 -42.38
CA SER A 149 1.32 6.58 -41.58
C SER A 149 1.20 7.81 -40.70
N THR A 150 0.64 8.91 -41.21
CA THR A 150 0.37 10.12 -40.42
C THR A 150 -0.66 9.86 -39.32
N ALA A 151 -1.76 9.17 -39.65
CA ALA A 151 -2.79 8.83 -38.67
C ALA A 151 -2.26 7.94 -37.54
N LEU A 152 -1.46 6.92 -37.87
CA LEU A 152 -0.81 6.07 -36.88
C LEU A 152 0.25 6.83 -36.08
N GLY A 153 1.11 7.62 -36.72
CA GLY A 153 2.16 8.38 -36.06
C GLY A 153 1.61 9.38 -35.03
N HIS A 154 0.44 9.94 -35.32
CA HIS A 154 -0.24 10.87 -34.42
C HIS A 154 -0.93 10.16 -33.24
N THR A 155 -1.62 9.05 -33.50
CA THR A 155 -2.49 8.41 -32.49
C THR A 155 -1.78 7.35 -31.66
N ALA A 156 -0.91 6.55 -32.28
CA ALA A 156 -0.32 5.38 -31.64
C ALA A 156 0.55 5.73 -30.41
N PRO A 157 1.45 6.73 -30.44
CA PRO A 157 2.29 7.04 -29.28
C PRO A 157 1.46 7.49 -28.06
N ALA A 158 0.43 8.31 -28.29
CA ALA A 158 -0.44 8.83 -27.23
C ALA A 158 -1.23 7.72 -26.54
N VAL A 159 -1.83 6.82 -27.33
CA VAL A 159 -2.60 5.68 -26.82
C VAL A 159 -1.67 4.69 -26.11
N LEU A 160 -0.54 4.33 -26.71
CA LEU A 160 0.41 3.37 -26.15
C LEU A 160 0.98 3.87 -24.82
N LEU A 161 1.41 5.14 -24.75
CA LEU A 161 1.91 5.73 -23.52
C LEU A 161 0.82 5.82 -22.45
N GLY A 162 -0.40 6.20 -22.83
CA GLY A 162 -1.54 6.24 -21.89
C GLY A 162 -1.87 4.87 -21.30
N LEU A 163 -1.95 3.83 -22.15
CA LEU A 163 -2.17 2.45 -21.73
C LEU A 163 -1.01 1.92 -20.87
N TYR A 164 0.24 2.21 -21.24
CA TYR A 164 1.42 1.81 -20.47
C TYR A 164 1.43 2.44 -19.08
N VAL A 165 1.18 3.74 -18.97
CA VAL A 165 1.12 4.43 -17.68
C VAL A 165 -0.06 3.91 -16.85
N GLY A 166 -1.22 3.69 -17.46
CA GLY A 166 -2.38 3.09 -16.79
C GLY A 166 -2.08 1.68 -16.26
N ALA A 167 -1.45 0.82 -17.07
CA ALA A 167 -1.04 -0.52 -16.67
C ALA A 167 0.00 -0.49 -15.55
N ARG A 168 0.99 0.40 -15.64
CA ARG A 168 2.04 0.56 -14.62
C ARG A 168 1.48 1.05 -13.28
N ARG A 169 0.47 1.93 -13.29
CA ARG A 169 -0.22 2.37 -12.06
C ARG A 169 -0.94 1.22 -11.38
N ARG A 170 -1.76 0.46 -12.12
CA ARG A 170 -2.47 -0.72 -11.60
C ARG A 170 -1.51 -1.77 -11.04
N LEU A 171 -0.37 -1.98 -11.72
CA LEU A 171 0.68 -2.87 -11.23
C LEU A 171 1.26 -2.36 -9.90
N MET A 172 1.61 -1.08 -9.81
CA MET A 172 2.15 -0.49 -8.58
C MET A 172 1.15 -0.52 -7.42
N GLU A 173 -0.14 -0.30 -7.70
CA GLU A 173 -1.21 -0.45 -6.71
C GLU A 173 -1.29 -1.90 -6.22
N SER A 174 -1.31 -2.88 -7.13
CA SER A 174 -1.32 -4.30 -6.75
C SER A 174 -0.07 -4.73 -5.96
N LEU A 175 1.09 -4.14 -6.26
CA LEU A 175 2.33 -4.41 -5.51
C LEU A 175 2.29 -3.79 -4.11
N ARG A 176 1.73 -2.60 -3.97
CA ARG A 176 1.52 -1.95 -2.67
C ARG A 176 0.54 -2.74 -1.81
N GLU A 177 -0.60 -3.15 -2.36
CA GLU A 177 -1.57 -3.98 -1.65
C GLU A 177 -0.96 -5.31 -1.18
N ARG A 178 -0.10 -5.91 -2.00
CA ARG A 178 0.66 -7.12 -1.62
C ARG A 178 1.67 -6.84 -0.52
N ALA A 179 2.43 -5.75 -0.60
CA ALA A 179 3.38 -5.36 0.44
C ALA A 179 2.66 -5.10 1.77
N ASP A 180 1.58 -4.33 1.77
CA ASP A 180 0.77 -4.04 2.96
C ASP A 180 0.12 -5.32 3.54
N SER A 181 -0.17 -6.31 2.70
CA SER A 181 -0.70 -7.60 3.15
C SER A 181 0.39 -8.46 3.80
N LEU A 182 1.59 -8.48 3.23
CA LEU A 182 2.75 -9.19 3.81
C LEU A 182 3.19 -8.57 5.13
N GLU A 183 3.20 -7.24 5.24
CA GLU A 183 3.52 -6.56 6.50
C GLU A 183 2.54 -6.95 7.62
N ARG A 184 1.24 -6.99 7.30
CA ARG A 184 0.20 -7.46 8.24
C ARG A 184 0.39 -8.92 8.63
N GLU A 185 0.74 -9.79 7.68
CA GLU A 185 0.99 -11.21 7.97
C GLU A 185 2.20 -11.40 8.89
N LEU A 186 3.30 -10.67 8.66
CA LEU A 186 4.49 -10.71 9.52
C LEU A 186 4.18 -10.22 10.94
N GLN A 187 3.38 -9.16 11.09
CA GLN A 187 2.93 -8.68 12.39
C GLN A 187 2.15 -9.76 13.15
N LEU A 188 1.18 -10.41 12.49
CA LEU A 188 0.41 -11.49 13.09
C LEU A 188 1.26 -12.71 13.46
N LEU A 189 2.28 -13.02 12.66
CA LEU A 189 3.22 -14.11 12.98
C LEU A 189 4.11 -13.78 14.17
N ALA A 190 4.55 -12.51 14.29
CA ALA A 190 5.31 -12.04 15.44
C ALA A 190 4.49 -12.11 16.74
N GLU A 191 3.26 -11.59 16.72
CA GLU A 191 2.33 -11.66 17.86
C GLU A 191 2.08 -13.12 18.30
N ARG A 192 1.82 -14.03 17.35
CA ARG A 192 1.64 -15.46 17.64
C ARG A 192 2.90 -16.12 18.20
N ALA A 193 4.09 -15.69 17.78
CA ALA A 193 5.33 -16.22 18.30
C ALA A 193 5.54 -15.80 19.77
N GLU A 194 5.21 -14.55 20.10
CA GLU A 194 5.22 -14.03 21.47
C GLU A 194 4.22 -14.78 22.36
N GLU A 195 2.96 -14.92 21.91
CA GLU A 195 1.94 -15.68 22.65
C GLU A 195 2.37 -17.13 22.91
N ARG A 196 2.96 -17.81 21.92
CA ARG A 196 3.48 -19.17 22.09
C ARG A 196 4.64 -19.23 23.08
N ALA A 197 5.54 -18.25 23.05
CA ALA A 197 6.65 -18.18 23.99
C ALA A 197 6.15 -17.96 25.43
N GLU A 198 5.15 -17.09 25.62
CA GLU A 198 4.51 -16.90 26.92
C GLU A 198 3.78 -18.15 27.40
N TRP A 199 3.03 -18.81 26.51
CA TRP A 199 2.35 -20.06 26.81
C TRP A 199 3.35 -21.14 27.26
N ALA A 200 4.43 -21.32 26.52
CA ALA A 200 5.48 -22.28 26.85
C ALA A 200 6.13 -21.98 28.21
N ARG A 201 6.43 -20.70 28.51
CA ARG A 201 6.97 -20.28 29.81
C ARG A 201 6.00 -20.56 30.96
N ASN A 202 4.71 -20.30 30.76
CA ASN A 202 3.69 -20.55 31.78
C ASN A 202 3.47 -22.04 32.02
N GLU A 203 3.51 -22.85 30.97
CA GLU A 203 3.39 -24.30 31.10
C GLU A 203 4.60 -24.91 31.80
N GLU A 204 5.81 -24.43 31.50
CA GLU A 204 7.03 -24.81 32.21
C GLU A 204 6.94 -24.46 33.70
N ARG A 205 6.49 -23.25 34.04
CA ARG A 205 6.27 -22.83 35.44
C ARG A 205 5.25 -23.72 36.16
N ARG A 206 4.16 -24.12 35.48
CA ARG A 206 3.18 -25.06 36.05
C ARG A 206 3.77 -26.46 36.24
N ARG A 207 4.59 -26.93 35.31
CA ARG A 207 5.26 -28.23 35.44
C ARG A 207 6.21 -28.23 36.64
N ILE A 208 7.05 -27.20 36.75
CA ILE A 208 7.95 -27.03 37.91
C ILE A 208 7.16 -26.99 39.21
N ALA A 209 6.07 -26.20 39.29
CA ALA A 209 5.26 -26.12 40.51
C ALA A 209 4.67 -27.48 40.93
N ARG A 210 4.24 -28.31 39.96
CA ARG A 210 3.75 -29.68 40.22
C ARG A 210 4.86 -30.60 40.70
N GLU A 211 5.99 -30.62 40.02
CA GLU A 211 7.16 -31.41 40.42
C GLU A 211 7.64 -31.02 41.83
N MET A 212 7.68 -29.72 42.15
CA MET A 212 7.98 -29.24 43.51
C MET A 212 6.94 -29.72 44.53
N HIS A 213 5.65 -29.62 44.20
CA HIS A 213 4.57 -30.02 45.10
C HIS A 213 4.62 -31.51 45.41
N ASP A 214 4.87 -32.36 44.41
CA ASP A 214 4.91 -33.81 44.57
C ASP A 214 6.09 -34.24 45.46
N VAL A 215 7.29 -33.66 45.25
CA VAL A 215 8.47 -33.93 46.09
C VAL A 215 8.24 -33.50 47.53
N VAL A 216 7.64 -32.32 47.74
CA VAL A 216 7.33 -31.81 49.08
C VAL A 216 6.27 -32.68 49.76
N ALA A 217 5.16 -32.97 49.08
CA ALA A 217 4.06 -33.74 49.62
C ALA A 217 4.51 -35.15 50.04
N HIS A 218 5.33 -35.81 49.20
CA HIS A 218 5.86 -37.13 49.49
C HIS A 218 6.74 -37.13 50.76
N ARG A 219 7.66 -36.16 50.89
CA ARG A 219 8.56 -36.07 52.05
C ARG A 219 7.84 -35.71 53.33
N VAL A 220 6.89 -34.77 53.26
CA VAL A 220 6.05 -34.43 54.41
C VAL A 220 5.24 -35.66 54.86
N SER A 221 4.68 -36.43 53.92
CA SER A 221 3.97 -37.67 54.24
C SER A 221 4.87 -38.68 54.97
N LEU A 222 6.09 -38.92 54.49
CA LEU A 222 7.06 -39.80 55.16
C LEU A 222 7.43 -39.29 56.56
N MET A 223 7.67 -37.99 56.73
CA MET A 223 7.96 -37.39 58.05
C MET A 223 6.79 -37.59 59.02
N VAL A 224 5.54 -37.43 58.56
CA VAL A 224 4.34 -37.66 59.39
C VAL A 224 4.24 -39.13 59.81
N VAL A 225 4.49 -40.08 58.90
CA VAL A 225 4.49 -41.51 59.21
C VAL A 225 5.56 -41.86 60.24
N HIS A 226 6.79 -41.37 60.08
CA HIS A 226 7.88 -41.60 61.04
C HIS A 226 7.63 -40.92 62.40
N ALA A 227 7.02 -39.74 62.42
CA ALA A 227 6.62 -39.07 63.67
C ALA A 227 5.50 -39.83 64.40
N ALA A 228 4.54 -40.41 63.68
CA ALA A 228 3.53 -41.28 64.28
C ALA A 228 4.15 -42.56 64.87
N ALA A 229 5.11 -43.18 64.14
CA ALA A 229 5.85 -44.34 64.63
C ALA A 229 6.69 -44.02 65.88
N LEU A 230 7.28 -42.81 65.94
CA LEU A 230 7.98 -42.30 67.12
C LEU A 230 7.05 -42.29 68.35
N GLN A 231 5.87 -41.68 68.23
CA GLN A 231 4.90 -41.59 69.33
C GLN A 231 4.47 -42.97 69.84
N ALA A 232 4.31 -43.95 68.94
CA ALA A 232 3.93 -45.31 69.31
C ALA A 232 5.04 -46.10 70.05
N VAL A 233 6.32 -45.82 69.76
CA VAL A 233 7.47 -46.55 70.31
C VAL A 233 8.09 -45.85 71.54
N ALA A 234 7.85 -44.54 71.71
CA ALA A 234 8.43 -43.72 72.78
C ALA A 234 8.25 -44.27 74.20
N LEU A 235 7.13 -44.93 74.50
CA LEU A 235 6.85 -45.50 75.81
C LEU A 235 7.44 -46.91 76.02
N LYS A 236 7.78 -47.62 74.93
CA LYS A 236 8.24 -49.02 74.98
C LYS A 236 9.76 -49.16 74.83
N ASP A 237 10.38 -48.32 74.01
CA ASP A 237 11.81 -48.39 73.69
C ASP A 237 12.35 -46.97 73.43
N PRO A 238 12.80 -46.26 74.49
CA PRO A 238 13.22 -44.87 74.39
C PRO A 238 14.45 -44.69 73.50
N GLU A 239 15.35 -45.68 73.41
CA GLU A 239 16.49 -45.60 72.49
C GLU A 239 16.05 -45.63 71.02
N LYS A 240 15.07 -46.49 70.66
CA LYS A 240 14.50 -46.47 69.30
C LYS A 240 13.76 -45.17 69.00
N ALA A 241 13.13 -44.57 69.99
CA ALA A 241 12.50 -43.27 69.82
C ALA A 241 13.55 -42.19 69.51
N VAL A 242 14.65 -42.11 70.25
CA VAL A 242 15.73 -41.14 69.96
C VAL A 242 16.29 -41.32 68.54
N ARG A 243 16.48 -42.57 68.08
CA ARG A 243 16.95 -42.85 66.70
C ARG A 243 15.93 -42.41 65.62
N ASN A 244 14.64 -42.68 65.83
CA ASN A 244 13.59 -42.24 64.89
C ASN A 244 13.42 -40.71 64.89
N ALA A 245 13.62 -40.04 66.03
CA ALA A 245 13.57 -38.58 66.10
C ALA A 245 14.74 -37.94 65.33
N ALA A 246 15.94 -38.54 65.42
CA ALA A 246 17.10 -38.12 64.62
C ALA A 246 16.82 -38.29 63.11
N LEU A 247 16.26 -39.43 62.69
CA LEU A 247 15.85 -39.68 61.30
C LEU A 247 14.86 -38.63 60.76
N VAL A 248 13.84 -38.26 61.54
CA VAL A 248 12.89 -37.20 61.15
C VAL A 248 13.60 -35.84 61.02
N GLY A 249 14.52 -35.51 61.92
CA GLY A 249 15.33 -34.29 61.84
C GLY A 249 16.22 -34.25 60.59
N ASP A 250 16.86 -35.37 60.24
CA ASP A 250 17.71 -35.50 59.06
C ASP A 250 16.89 -35.41 57.77
N MET A 251 15.74 -36.09 57.70
CA MET A 251 14.80 -35.97 56.57
C MET A 251 14.32 -34.53 56.36
N GLY A 252 14.02 -33.80 57.44
CA GLY A 252 13.63 -32.40 57.36
C GLY A 252 14.75 -31.48 56.86
N ARG A 253 15.99 -31.69 57.30
CA ARG A 253 17.16 -30.94 56.82
C ARG A 253 17.46 -31.22 55.35
N GLN A 254 17.40 -32.49 54.95
CA GLN A 254 17.60 -32.88 53.55
C GLN A 254 16.51 -32.31 52.64
N ALA A 255 15.25 -32.32 53.08
CA ALA A 255 14.14 -31.71 52.34
C ALA A 255 14.34 -30.20 52.11
N LEU A 256 14.78 -29.47 53.13
CA LEU A 256 15.07 -28.03 53.03
C LEU A 256 16.28 -27.72 52.14
N THR A 257 17.31 -28.58 52.16
CA THR A 257 18.49 -28.42 51.29
C THR A 257 18.11 -28.56 49.82
N GLU A 258 17.39 -29.62 49.45
CA GLU A 258 17.00 -29.84 48.05
C GLU A 258 16.00 -28.79 47.54
N LEU A 259 15.10 -28.28 48.40
CA LEU A 259 14.25 -27.13 48.04
C LEU A 259 15.06 -25.87 47.77
N ARG A 260 16.09 -25.60 48.58
CA ARG A 260 16.99 -24.45 48.35
C ARG A 260 17.80 -24.62 47.07
N GLU A 261 18.22 -25.83 46.75
CA GLU A 261 18.96 -26.14 45.53
C GLU A 261 18.09 -25.95 44.29
N MET A 262 16.86 -26.47 44.29
CA MET A 262 15.88 -26.27 43.21
C MET A 262 15.48 -24.79 43.03
N LEU A 263 15.28 -24.04 44.12
CA LEU A 263 15.03 -22.59 44.07
C LEU A 263 16.26 -21.78 43.66
N GLY A 264 17.46 -22.24 43.99
CA GLY A 264 18.74 -21.62 43.59
C GLY A 264 18.91 -21.60 42.08
N VAL A 265 18.63 -22.73 41.41
CA VAL A 265 18.71 -22.88 39.94
C VAL A 265 17.73 -21.95 39.20
N LEU A 266 16.55 -21.69 39.77
CA LEU A 266 15.58 -20.75 39.19
C LEU A 266 15.98 -19.28 39.33
N ARG A 267 16.83 -18.93 40.30
CA ARG A 267 17.24 -17.56 40.60
C ARG A 267 18.49 -17.12 39.83
N THR A 268 19.31 -18.08 39.39
CA THR A 268 20.53 -17.84 38.58
C THR A 268 20.28 -17.74 37.08
N THR A 269 19.02 -17.76 36.63
CA THR A 269 18.65 -17.40 35.25
C THR A 269 18.10 -15.96 35.24
N PRO A 270 18.95 -14.92 35.32
CA PRO A 270 18.50 -13.56 35.09
C PRO A 270 18.10 -13.43 33.61
N ALA A 271 17.10 -12.59 33.39
CA ALA A 271 16.52 -12.27 32.09
C ALA A 271 17.59 -11.96 31.02
N ALA A 272 17.93 -12.97 30.21
CA ALA A 272 18.55 -12.77 28.91
C ALA A 272 17.49 -12.14 27.98
N GLY A 273 17.38 -10.81 28.02
CA GLY A 273 16.39 -10.07 27.22
C GLY A 273 16.46 -8.55 27.29
N ALA A 274 17.15 -7.96 28.26
CA ALA A 274 17.36 -6.50 28.28
C ALA A 274 18.71 -6.14 27.64
N ALA A 275 18.75 -5.99 26.33
CA ALA A 275 19.86 -5.37 25.64
C ALA A 275 19.96 -3.89 26.05
N PRO A 276 21.13 -3.36 26.46
CA PRO A 276 21.28 -1.94 26.74
C PRO A 276 21.33 -1.16 25.43
N VAL A 277 20.31 -0.33 25.19
CA VAL A 277 20.37 0.72 24.15
C VAL A 277 21.33 1.79 24.66
N SER A 278 22.58 1.75 24.22
CA SER A 278 23.53 2.84 24.44
C SER A 278 23.16 4.01 23.54
N ALA A 279 22.58 5.05 24.14
CA ALA A 279 22.51 6.38 23.54
C ALA A 279 23.91 7.01 23.63
N SER A 280 24.57 7.23 22.50
CA SER A 280 25.74 8.10 22.40
C SER A 280 25.30 9.51 22.04
N ALA A 281 25.63 10.45 22.91
CA ALA A 281 25.64 11.88 22.66
C ALA A 281 26.81 12.29 21.76
#